data_AF-A0A968WYH7-F1
#
_entry.id   AF-A0A968WYH7-F1
#
_cell.length_a   1.000
_cell.length_b   1.000
_cell.length_c   1.000
_cell.angle_alpha   90.00
_cell.angle_beta   90.00
_cell.angle_gamma   90.00
#
_symmetry.space_group_name_H-M   'P 1'
#
loop_
_entity.id
_entity.type
_entity.pdbx_description
1 polymer ?
#
loop_
_entity_poly.entity_id
_entity_poly.type
_entity_poly.pdbx_seq_one_letter_code
_entity_poly.pdbx_strand_id
1 'polypeptide(L)'
;MWRAKSNGCGAAQLGRLSNLTTRNVPFVSQPEFDKLLWGSDVDTTVLFVRGEDSMARALWSGRPFVWHIYPQSENAHHPKLLAWLAHYTQPFPATLREALVDVHIAWNGLSEASTLGEVWRRLMRQWVAWQHHSQLRSHQLAQAPDLAARLMAFVTQHAHPTP
;
A
#
# COMPACT_ATOMS: atom_id res chain seq x y z
N MET A 1 -7.42 1.40 -23.53
CA MET A 1 -8.85 1.02 -23.41
C MET A 1 -8.91 -0.44 -22.97
N TRP A 2 -9.01 -0.71 -21.67
CA TRP A 2 -9.15 -2.07 -21.16
C TRP A 2 -10.58 -2.56 -21.46
N ARG A 3 -10.72 -3.44 -22.44
CA ARG A 3 -11.96 -4.18 -22.69
C ARG A 3 -12.07 -5.28 -21.65
N ALA A 4 -13.00 -5.14 -20.71
CA ALA A 4 -13.51 -6.27 -19.96
C ALA A 4 -14.20 -7.20 -20.96
N LYS A 5 -13.61 -8.37 -21.22
CA LYS A 5 -14.37 -9.48 -21.81
C LYS A 5 -15.28 -9.99 -20.71
N SER A 6 -16.56 -9.68 -20.81
CA SER A 6 -17.63 -10.38 -20.10
C SER A 6 -17.56 -11.86 -20.48
N ASN A 7 -17.15 -12.70 -19.53
CA ASN A 7 -17.41 -14.14 -19.53
C ASN A 7 -17.31 -14.63 -18.09
N GLY A 8 -18.48 -14.80 -17.45
CA GLY A 8 -18.66 -15.63 -16.27
C GLY A 8 -18.17 -15.04 -14.94
N CYS A 9 -19.02 -15.15 -13.93
CA CYS A 9 -18.61 -15.06 -12.54
C CYS A 9 -17.55 -16.14 -12.30
N GLY A 10 -16.26 -15.77 -12.37
CA GLY A 10 -15.14 -16.71 -12.25
C GLY A 10 -15.06 -17.22 -10.82
N ALA A 11 -15.41 -18.49 -10.63
CA ALA A 11 -15.15 -19.20 -9.39
C ALA A 11 -13.68 -19.02 -8.96
N ALA A 12 -13.43 -18.99 -7.66
CA ALA A 12 -12.09 -18.91 -7.09
C ALA A 12 -11.24 -20.07 -7.64
N GLN A 13 -10.38 -19.79 -8.63
CA GLN A 13 -9.51 -20.79 -9.22
C GLN A 13 -8.25 -20.90 -8.36
N LEU A 14 -7.97 -22.13 -7.90
CA LEU A 14 -6.79 -22.45 -7.10
C LEU A 14 -5.67 -22.92 -8.03
N GLY A 15 -4.56 -22.17 -8.07
CA GLY A 15 -3.29 -22.64 -8.60
C GLY A 15 -2.40 -23.13 -7.47
N ARG A 16 -1.65 -24.22 -7.67
CA ARG A 16 -0.70 -24.74 -6.67
C ARG A 16 0.67 -24.97 -7.29
N LEU A 17 1.64 -24.20 -6.86
CA LEU A 17 3.06 -24.54 -6.93
C LEU A 17 3.49 -25.05 -5.55
N SER A 18 4.56 -25.83 -5.46
CA SER A 18 4.99 -26.58 -4.25
C SER A 18 4.59 -25.96 -2.91
N ASN A 19 4.99 -24.70 -2.67
CA ASN A 19 4.71 -23.92 -1.47
C ASN A 19 3.88 -22.64 -1.72
N LEU A 20 3.24 -22.50 -2.88
CA LEU A 20 2.42 -21.35 -3.24
C LEU A 20 1.03 -21.80 -3.68
N THR A 21 0.02 -21.32 -2.96
CA THR A 21 -1.38 -21.44 -3.36
C THR A 21 -1.86 -20.07 -3.81
N THR A 22 -2.39 -19.98 -5.02
CA THR A 22 -3.01 -18.75 -5.54
C THR A 22 -4.51 -18.89 -5.54
N ARG A 23 -5.22 -17.82 -5.22
CA ARG A 23 -6.69 -17.77 -5.28
C ARG A 23 -7.12 -16.47 -5.95
N ASN A 24 -7.91 -16.60 -7.02
CA ASN A 24 -8.56 -15.44 -7.63
C ASN A 24 -9.74 -14.99 -6.77
N VAL A 25 -9.83 -13.69 -6.52
CA VAL A 25 -10.96 -13.03 -5.85
C VAL A 25 -11.71 -12.16 -6.87
N PRO A 26 -13.05 -12.09 -6.81
CA PRO A 26 -13.81 -11.24 -7.72
C PRO A 26 -13.53 -9.76 -7.45
N PHE A 27 -13.88 -8.91 -8.42
CA PHE A 27 -13.96 -7.48 -8.17
C PHE A 27 -15.10 -7.20 -7.20
N VAL A 28 -14.86 -6.35 -6.21
CA VAL A 28 -15.77 -6.08 -5.09
C VAL A 28 -16.03 -4.58 -4.94
N SER A 29 -17.06 -4.24 -4.18
CA SER A 29 -17.29 -2.85 -3.78
C SER A 29 -16.18 -2.32 -2.87
N GLN A 30 -16.06 -1.00 -2.74
CA GLN A 30 -15.01 -0.39 -1.91
C GLN A 30 -15.09 -0.79 -0.41
N PRO A 31 -16.27 -0.88 0.23
CA PRO A 31 -16.35 -1.38 1.62
C PRO A 31 -15.96 -2.87 1.75
N GLU A 32 -16.23 -3.68 0.75
CA GLU A 32 -15.80 -5.08 0.73
C GLU A 32 -14.29 -5.21 0.50
N PHE A 33 -13.69 -4.31 -0.29
CA PHE A 33 -12.24 -4.23 -0.45
C PHE A 33 -11.54 -3.98 0.89
N ASP A 34 -12.05 -3.07 1.72
CA ASP A 34 -11.52 -2.84 3.06
C ASP A 34 -11.62 -4.09 3.93
N LYS A 35 -12.75 -4.80 3.89
CA LYS A 35 -12.92 -6.06 4.61
C LYS A 35 -11.92 -7.13 4.15
N LEU A 36 -11.59 -7.18 2.86
CA LEU A 36 -10.56 -8.10 2.35
C LEU A 36 -9.17 -7.74 2.88
N LEU A 37 -8.80 -6.46 2.84
CA LEU A 37 -7.51 -5.99 3.37
C LEU A 37 -7.40 -6.23 4.87
N TRP A 38 -8.46 -5.93 5.62
CA TRP A 38 -8.45 -5.94 7.09
C TRP A 38 -8.82 -7.28 7.70
N GLY A 39 -9.49 -8.16 6.95
CA GLY A 39 -9.86 -9.51 7.38
C GLY A 39 -8.77 -10.56 7.14
N SER A 40 -7.68 -10.20 6.45
CA SER A 40 -6.51 -11.07 6.31
C SER A 40 -5.83 -11.27 7.67
N ASP A 41 -4.97 -12.26 7.86
CA ASP A 41 -4.27 -12.44 9.14
C ASP A 41 -3.20 -11.34 9.31
N VAL A 42 -3.29 -10.52 10.35
CA VAL A 42 -2.36 -9.38 10.60
C VAL A 42 -0.93 -9.88 10.72
N ASP A 43 -0.74 -11.07 11.30
CA ASP A 43 0.56 -11.56 11.73
C ASP A 43 1.33 -12.30 10.64
N THR A 44 0.69 -12.53 9.49
CA THR A 44 1.26 -13.32 8.38
C THR A 44 1.08 -12.69 7.00
N THR A 45 0.28 -11.61 6.88
CA THR A 45 -0.08 -11.04 5.56
C THR A 45 0.76 -9.81 5.21
N VAL A 46 1.32 -9.81 3.99
CA VAL A 46 1.80 -8.59 3.32
C VAL A 46 0.82 -8.19 2.22
N LEU A 47 0.40 -6.93 2.22
CA LEU A 47 -0.50 -6.38 1.19
C LEU A 47 0.30 -5.86 -0.01
N PHE A 48 -0.14 -6.15 -1.22
CA PHE A 48 0.37 -5.51 -2.44
C PHE A 48 -0.74 -4.66 -3.04
N VAL A 49 -0.53 -3.34 -3.09
CA VAL A 49 -1.54 -2.34 -3.46
C VAL A 49 -1.01 -1.38 -4.52
N ARG A 50 -1.90 -0.66 -5.21
CA ARG A 50 -1.52 0.24 -6.31
C ARG A 50 -2.32 1.54 -6.37
N GLY A 51 -1.76 2.56 -7.00
CA GLY A 51 -2.41 3.86 -7.07
C GLY A 51 -2.58 4.51 -5.70
N GLU A 52 -3.52 5.44 -5.55
CA GLU A 52 -3.60 6.26 -4.34
C GLU A 52 -4.59 5.73 -3.31
N ASP A 53 -5.82 5.40 -3.74
CA ASP A 53 -6.88 4.98 -2.82
C ASP A 53 -6.49 3.69 -2.07
N SER A 54 -6.09 2.63 -2.78
CA SER A 54 -5.72 1.37 -2.14
C SER A 54 -4.44 1.46 -1.30
N MET A 55 -3.53 2.39 -1.62
CA MET A 55 -2.38 2.72 -0.77
C MET A 55 -2.84 3.34 0.55
N ALA A 56 -3.77 4.30 0.50
CA ALA A 56 -4.37 4.86 1.70
C ALA A 56 -5.11 3.78 2.53
N ARG A 57 -5.88 2.89 1.89
CA ARG A 57 -6.57 1.80 2.59
C ARG A 57 -5.60 0.82 3.26
N ALA A 58 -4.49 0.49 2.61
CA ALA A 58 -3.43 -0.32 3.20
C ALA A 58 -2.76 0.37 4.40
N LEU A 59 -2.51 1.67 4.31
CA LEU A 59 -1.95 2.46 5.41
C LEU A 59 -2.89 2.43 6.64
N TRP A 60 -4.19 2.67 6.43
CA TRP A 60 -5.20 2.58 7.50
C TRP A 60 -5.27 1.20 8.14
N SER A 61 -5.01 0.13 7.37
CA SER A 61 -5.03 -1.23 7.91
C SER A 61 -3.93 -1.50 8.95
N GLY A 62 -2.88 -0.68 8.99
CA GLY A 62 -1.71 -0.90 9.87
C GLY A 62 -0.86 -2.12 9.51
N ARG A 63 -1.11 -2.75 8.36
CA ARG A 63 -0.40 -3.95 7.92
C ARG A 63 0.83 -3.59 7.07
N PRO A 64 1.87 -4.43 7.10
CA PRO A 64 2.92 -4.42 6.10
C PRO A 64 2.36 -4.41 4.67
N PHE A 65 2.84 -3.48 3.83
CA PHE A 65 2.44 -3.41 2.44
C PHE A 65 3.55 -2.93 1.49
N VAL A 66 3.43 -3.32 0.22
CA VAL A 66 4.25 -2.83 -0.89
C VAL A 66 3.36 -2.03 -1.84
N TRP A 67 3.79 -0.82 -2.17
CA TRP A 67 3.08 0.08 -3.06
C TRP A 67 3.63 0.02 -4.49
N HIS A 68 2.74 -0.28 -5.45
CA HIS A 68 2.98 -0.06 -6.87
C HIS A 68 2.42 1.30 -7.29
N ILE A 69 3.30 2.28 -7.45
CA ILE A 69 2.92 3.60 -7.95
C ILE A 69 2.61 3.51 -9.46
N TYR A 70 1.66 4.30 -9.96
CA TYR A 70 1.38 4.30 -11.40
C TYR A 70 2.57 4.87 -12.18
N PRO A 71 3.08 4.17 -13.22
CA PRO A 71 4.10 4.72 -14.09
C PRO A 71 3.61 5.98 -14.79
N GLN A 72 4.46 6.99 -14.82
CA GLN A 72 4.23 8.26 -15.50
C GLN A 72 5.33 8.53 -16.51
N SER A 73 5.04 9.36 -17.52
CA SER A 73 6.01 9.81 -18.51
C SER A 73 7.27 10.35 -17.85
N GLU A 74 8.41 10.09 -18.48
CA GLU A 74 9.72 10.58 -18.01
C GLU A 74 10.07 10.18 -16.57
N ASN A 75 9.48 9.09 -16.07
CA ASN A 75 9.70 8.60 -14.71
C ASN A 75 9.34 9.61 -13.60
N ALA A 76 8.40 10.53 -13.87
CA ALA A 76 7.93 11.54 -12.90
C ALA A 76 7.34 10.96 -11.60
N HIS A 77 7.01 9.66 -11.61
CA HIS A 77 6.53 8.92 -10.46
C HIS A 77 7.65 8.52 -9.48
N HIS A 78 8.92 8.45 -9.90
CA HIS A 78 10.03 8.04 -9.02
C HIS A 78 10.25 9.02 -7.85
N PRO A 79 10.30 10.36 -8.06
CA PRO A 79 10.46 11.29 -6.95
C PRO A 79 9.32 11.20 -5.93
N LYS A 80 8.09 10.97 -6.39
CA LYS A 80 6.91 10.79 -5.52
C LYS A 80 7.05 9.53 -4.66
N LEU A 81 7.47 8.41 -5.24
CA LEU A 81 7.73 7.17 -4.51
C LEU A 81 8.80 7.38 -3.43
N LEU A 82 9.94 7.97 -3.78
CA LEU A 82 11.05 8.19 -2.86
C LEU A 82 10.70 9.17 -1.73
N ALA A 83 10.01 10.27 -2.05
CA ALA A 83 9.55 11.22 -1.05
C ALA A 83 8.55 10.59 -0.07
N TRP A 84 7.61 9.79 -0.58
CA TRP A 84 6.68 9.05 0.27
C TRP A 84 7.41 8.05 1.16
N LEU A 85 8.34 7.25 0.63
CA LEU A 85 9.12 6.29 1.41
C LEU A 85 9.92 6.98 2.52
N ALA A 86 10.60 8.09 2.21
CA ALA A 86 11.37 8.86 3.18
C ALA A 86 10.47 9.36 4.34
N HIS A 87 9.26 9.83 4.02
CA HIS A 87 8.30 10.26 5.03
C HIS A 87 7.72 9.09 5.84
N TYR A 88 7.27 8.03 5.17
CA TYR A 88 6.61 6.87 5.78
C TYR A 88 7.55 6.13 6.73
N THR A 89 8.81 5.98 6.35
CA THR A 89 9.82 5.22 7.10
C THR A 89 10.64 6.06 8.08
N GLN A 90 10.33 7.35 8.22
CA GLN A 90 11.04 8.24 9.14
C GLN A 90 11.14 7.70 10.59
N PRO A 91 10.09 7.10 11.19
CA PRO A 91 10.18 6.53 12.53
C PRO A 91 10.74 5.09 12.55
N PHE A 92 11.17 4.53 11.42
CA PHE A 92 11.58 3.13 11.32
C PHE A 92 13.08 2.99 11.62
N PRO A 93 13.51 1.86 12.24
CA PRO A 93 14.91 1.50 12.36
C PRO A 93 15.59 1.53 10.99
N ALA A 94 16.88 1.94 10.96
CA ALA A 94 17.61 2.12 9.71
C ALA A 94 17.61 0.87 8.82
N THR A 95 17.86 -0.30 9.41
CA THR A 95 17.89 -1.59 8.71
C THR A 95 16.56 -1.96 8.06
N LEU A 96 15.44 -1.66 8.73
CA LEU A 96 14.09 -1.88 8.18
C LEU A 96 13.81 -0.89 7.06
N ARG A 97 14.15 0.39 7.25
CA ARG A 97 13.96 1.44 6.25
C ARG A 97 14.71 1.13 4.96
N GLU A 98 15.99 0.78 5.04
CA GLU A 98 16.80 0.40 3.89
C GLU A 98 16.20 -0.82 3.16
N ALA A 99 15.86 -1.87 3.91
CA ALA A 99 15.27 -3.06 3.30
C ALA A 99 13.92 -2.79 2.63
N LEU A 100 13.08 -1.92 3.21
CA LEU A 100 11.78 -1.56 2.64
C LEU A 100 11.93 -0.70 1.38
N VAL A 101 12.85 0.27 1.40
CA VAL A 101 13.16 1.12 0.23
C VAL A 101 13.65 0.25 -0.93
N ASP A 102 14.57 -0.67 -0.69
CA ASP A 102 15.15 -1.50 -1.75
C ASP A 102 14.10 -2.43 -2.38
N VAL A 103 13.16 -2.97 -1.61
CA VAL A 103 12.02 -3.73 -2.15
C VAL A 103 11.14 -2.83 -3.02
N HIS A 104 10.83 -1.60 -2.59
CA HIS A 104 9.98 -0.69 -3.37
C HIS A 104 10.65 -0.21 -4.66
N ILE A 105 11.97 0.04 -4.64
CA ILE A 105 12.77 0.37 -5.84
C ILE A 105 12.72 -0.79 -6.83
N ALA A 106 13.04 -2.02 -6.38
CA ALA A 106 13.03 -3.19 -7.24
C ALA A 106 11.62 -3.52 -7.78
N TRP A 107 10.59 -3.42 -6.93
CA TRP A 107 9.20 -3.69 -7.31
C TRP A 107 8.65 -2.70 -8.35
N ASN A 108 9.03 -1.43 -8.27
CA ASN A 108 8.60 -0.40 -9.22
C ASN A 108 9.55 -0.25 -10.43
N GLY A 109 10.56 -1.11 -10.57
CA GLY A 109 11.45 -1.13 -11.74
C GLY A 109 12.49 -0.01 -11.78
N LEU A 110 12.83 0.57 -10.62
CA LEU A 110 13.88 1.59 -10.50
C LEU A 110 15.30 0.98 -10.44
N SER A 111 15.40 -0.35 -10.31
CA SER A 111 16.64 -1.12 -10.34
C SER A 111 16.46 -2.40 -11.17
N GLU A 112 17.56 -3.14 -11.39
CA GLU A 112 17.53 -4.39 -12.14
C GLU A 112 16.70 -5.50 -11.46
N ALA A 113 15.89 -6.20 -12.26
CA ALA A 113 14.93 -7.21 -11.81
C ALA A 113 15.55 -8.43 -11.09
N SER A 114 16.83 -8.72 -11.32
CA SER A 114 17.58 -9.84 -10.72
C SER A 114 17.71 -9.75 -9.20
N THR A 115 17.35 -8.60 -8.60
CA THR A 115 17.55 -8.31 -7.18
C THR A 115 16.33 -8.54 -6.30
N LEU A 116 15.11 -8.65 -6.86
CA LEU A 116 13.86 -8.62 -6.08
C LEU A 116 13.79 -9.73 -5.01
N GLY A 117 14.18 -10.95 -5.36
CA GLY A 117 14.15 -12.08 -4.43
C GLY A 117 15.11 -11.92 -3.25
N GLU A 118 16.26 -11.27 -3.46
CA GLU A 118 17.24 -11.02 -2.41
C GLU A 118 16.77 -9.91 -1.46
N VAL A 119 16.36 -8.76 -2.00
CA VAL A 119 15.88 -7.63 -1.19
C VAL A 119 14.62 -8.00 -0.44
N TRP A 120 13.75 -8.83 -1.03
CA TRP A 120 12.57 -9.39 -0.38
C TRP A 120 12.95 -10.25 0.84
N ARG A 121 13.89 -11.20 0.69
CA ARG A 121 14.36 -12.00 1.83
C ARG A 121 14.94 -11.14 2.94
N ARG A 122 15.66 -10.05 2.60
CA ARG A 122 16.20 -9.12 3.60
C ARG A 122 15.08 -8.37 4.35
N LEU A 123 14.05 -7.91 3.65
CA LEU A 123 12.90 -7.28 4.29
C LEU A 123 12.15 -8.26 5.19
N MET A 124 11.96 -9.50 4.74
CA MET A 124 11.29 -10.53 5.55
C MET A 124 12.04 -10.88 6.84
N ARG A 125 13.38 -10.71 6.90
CA ARG A 125 14.12 -10.82 8.18
C ARG A 125 13.75 -9.73 9.19
N GLN A 126 13.16 -8.62 8.73
CA GLN A 126 12.68 -7.53 9.57
C GLN A 126 11.18 -7.64 9.88
N TRP A 127 10.55 -8.80 9.68
CA TRP A 127 9.10 -9.01 9.75
C TRP A 127 8.44 -8.42 11.01
N VAL A 128 8.98 -8.73 12.19
CA VAL A 128 8.41 -8.27 13.47
C VAL A 128 8.47 -6.74 13.58
N ALA A 129 9.61 -6.14 13.25
CA ALA A 129 9.76 -4.70 13.24
C ALA A 129 8.83 -4.04 12.21
N TRP A 130 8.70 -4.64 11.02
CA TRP A 130 7.85 -4.11 9.96
C TRP A 130 6.37 -4.07 10.36
N GLN A 131 5.85 -5.13 10.97
CA GLN A 131 4.49 -5.16 11.50
C GLN A 131 4.28 -4.08 12.57
N HIS A 132 5.15 -4.06 13.58
CA HIS A 132 5.06 -3.10 14.68
C HIS A 132 5.05 -1.65 14.19
N HIS A 133 5.99 -1.29 13.31
CA HIS A 133 6.09 0.07 12.80
C HIS A 133 4.98 0.42 11.80
N SER A 134 4.41 -0.54 11.07
CA SER A 134 3.25 -0.30 10.20
C SER A 134 2.01 0.03 11.03
N GLN A 135 1.76 -0.69 12.12
CA GLN A 135 0.67 -0.41 13.06
C GLN A 135 0.86 0.95 13.73
N LEU A 136 2.06 1.23 14.24
CA LEU A 136 2.39 2.51 14.86
C LEU A 136 2.16 3.66 13.88
N ARG A 137 2.55 3.50 12.61
CA ARG A 137 2.41 4.56 11.61
C ARG A 137 0.95 4.82 11.25
N SER A 138 0.14 3.77 11.11
CA SER A 138 -1.32 3.90 10.97
C SER A 138 -1.91 4.70 12.13
N HIS A 139 -1.58 4.31 13.37
CA HIS A 139 -2.10 4.97 14.56
C HIS A 139 -1.67 6.44 14.68
N GLN A 140 -0.42 6.76 14.31
CA GLN A 140 0.10 8.13 14.29
C GLN A 140 -0.64 9.01 13.27
N LEU A 141 -0.85 8.50 12.07
CA LEU A 141 -1.56 9.24 11.02
C LEU A 141 -3.05 9.43 11.34
N ALA A 142 -3.64 8.47 12.05
CA ALA A 142 -5.01 8.55 12.55
C ALA A 142 -5.23 9.68 13.58
N GLN A 143 -4.17 10.19 14.22
CA GLN A 143 -4.29 11.30 15.18
C GLN A 143 -4.52 12.66 14.49
N ALA A 144 -4.19 12.78 13.21
CA ALA A 144 -4.43 14.00 12.46
C ALA A 144 -5.91 14.08 12.07
N PRO A 145 -6.54 15.28 12.12
CA PRO A 145 -7.88 15.47 11.57
C PRO A 145 -7.93 15.01 10.12
N ASP A 146 -8.98 14.29 9.75
CA ASP A 146 -9.15 13.80 8.39
C ASP A 146 -9.36 14.94 7.38
N LEU A 147 -9.25 14.61 6.09
CA LEU A 147 -9.34 15.57 5.01
C LEU A 147 -10.70 16.28 4.98
N ALA A 148 -11.79 15.56 5.25
CA ALA A 148 -13.14 16.13 5.21
C ALA A 148 -13.34 17.13 6.36
N ALA A 149 -12.88 16.80 7.56
CA ALA A 149 -12.88 17.69 8.71
C ALA A 149 -12.06 18.96 8.45
N ARG A 150 -10.87 18.83 7.86
CA ARG A 150 -10.02 19.98 7.47
C ARG A 150 -10.67 20.82 6.38
N LEU A 151 -11.32 20.19 5.40
CA LEU A 151 -12.01 20.89 4.33
C LEU A 151 -13.22 21.66 4.87
N MET A 152 -14.00 21.06 5.77
CA MET A 152 -15.11 21.73 6.45
C MET A 152 -14.62 22.92 7.26
N ALA A 153 -13.54 22.78 8.03
CA ALA A 153 -12.95 23.89 8.77
C ALA A 153 -12.50 25.02 7.83
N PHE A 154 -11.86 24.67 6.71
CA PHE A 154 -11.43 25.64 5.70
C PHE A 154 -12.62 26.41 5.11
N VAL A 155 -13.68 25.70 4.67
CA VAL A 155 -14.87 26.33 4.07
C VAL A 155 -15.57 27.24 5.08
N THR A 156 -15.74 26.81 6.32
CA THR A 156 -16.38 27.62 7.36
C THR A 156 -15.58 28.88 7.69
N GLN A 157 -14.24 28.81 7.69
CA GLN A 157 -13.37 29.99 7.93
C GLN A 157 -13.39 31.00 6.78
N HIS A 158 -13.69 30.56 5.56
CA HIS A 158 -13.68 31.39 4.35
C HIS A 158 -15.10 31.67 3.82
N ALA A 159 -16.14 31.27 4.54
CA ALA A 159 -17.50 31.66 4.24
C ALA A 159 -17.64 33.17 4.48
N HIS A 160 -17.88 33.93 3.41
CA HIS A 160 -18.26 35.33 3.54
C HIS A 160 -19.56 35.43 4.35
N PRO A 161 -19.70 36.38 5.29
CA PRO A 161 -20.98 36.62 5.91
C PRO A 161 -21.97 36.99 4.80
N THR A 162 -23.01 36.16 4.63
CA THR A 162 -24.15 36.51 3.77
C THR A 162 -24.78 37.81 4.29
N PRO A 163 -25.06 38.78 3.42
CA PRO A 163 -25.69 40.05 3.80
C PRO A 163 -27.10 39.86 4.39
#